data_AF-A0A958NJT6-F1
#
_entry.id   AF-A0A958NJT6-F1
#
_cell.length_a   1.000
_cell.length_b   1.000
_cell.length_c   1.000
_cell.angle_alpha   90.00
_cell.angle_beta   90.00
_cell.angle_gamma   90.00
#
_symmetry.space_group_name_H-M   'P 1'
#
loop_
_entity.id
_entity.type
_entity.pdbx_description
1 polymer ?
#
loop_
_entity_poly.entity_id
_entity_poly.type
_entity_poly.pdbx_seq_one_letter_code
_entity_poly.pdbx_strand_id
1 'polypeptide(L)'
;SFKEDIKTLDEATFLDVFEGVPQAFISRAEFEEGLDMIGALAAKTNFLSSNGEARRALKENSISVNKEKVTEDYTLTSEDLINNTYIILNRG
;
A
#
# COMPACT_ATOMS: atom_id res chain seq x y z
N SER A 1 5.97 -1.32 15.65
CA SER A 1 5.45 -1.35 14.26
C SER A 1 5.68 0.00 13.61
N PHE A 2 6.22 0.18 12.38
CA PHE A 2 6.10 1.49 11.68
C PHE A 2 4.63 1.96 11.64
N LYS A 3 3.73 0.98 11.52
CA LYS A 3 2.28 1.15 11.62
C LYS A 3 1.82 1.73 12.97
N GLU A 4 2.45 1.36 14.08
CA GLU A 4 2.12 1.85 15.42
C GLU A 4 2.66 3.25 15.64
N ASP A 5 3.88 3.51 15.17
CA ASP A 5 4.52 4.83 15.27
C ASP A 5 3.70 5.89 14.51
N ILE A 6 3.23 5.55 13.31
CA ILE A 6 2.39 6.45 12.51
C ILE A 6 0.97 6.59 13.07
N LYS A 7 0.41 5.55 13.70
CA LYS A 7 -0.91 5.66 14.35
C LYS A 7 -0.92 6.70 15.49
N THR A 8 0.23 7.06 16.04
CA THR A 8 0.32 8.12 17.06
C THR A 8 0.39 9.53 16.50
N LEU A 9 0.63 9.67 15.19
CA LEU A 9 0.58 10.96 14.51
C LEU A 9 -0.87 11.34 14.22
N ASP A 10 -1.19 12.63 14.41
CA ASP A 10 -2.45 13.18 13.93
C ASP A 10 -2.50 13.18 12.40
N GLU A 11 -3.72 13.12 11.86
CA GLU A 11 -3.94 12.99 10.42
C GLU A 11 -3.35 14.15 9.62
N ALA A 12 -3.32 15.37 10.17
CA ALA A 12 -2.77 16.53 9.48
C ALA A 12 -1.25 16.38 9.32
N THR A 13 -0.54 16.06 10.40
CA THR A 13 0.91 15.78 10.34
C THR A 13 1.22 14.60 9.42
N PHE A 14 0.38 13.56 9.42
CA PHE A 14 0.53 12.44 8.49
C PHE A 14 0.44 12.90 7.04
N LEU A 15 -0.62 13.62 6.67
CA LEU A 15 -0.81 14.12 5.31
C LEU A 15 0.33 15.03 4.85
N ASP A 16 0.83 15.90 5.74
CA ASP A 16 1.96 16.79 5.46
C ASP A 16 3.25 16.00 5.14
N VAL A 17 3.51 14.88 5.84
CA VAL A 17 4.68 14.01 5.58
C VAL A 17 4.60 13.34 4.20
N PHE A 18 3.39 13.07 3.71
CA PHE A 18 3.16 12.45 2.40
C PHE A 18 2.78 13.46 1.31
N GLU A 19 2.91 14.76 1.59
CA GLU A 19 2.70 15.81 0.60
C GLU A 19 3.68 15.65 -0.57
N GLY A 20 3.15 15.63 -1.79
CA GLY A 20 3.94 15.41 -3.01
C GLY A 20 4.25 13.94 -3.35
N VAL A 21 3.82 12.98 -2.51
CA VAL A 21 3.86 11.55 -2.86
C VAL A 21 2.64 11.20 -3.71
N PRO A 22 2.78 10.41 -4.80
CA PRO A 22 1.64 9.93 -5.58
C PRO A 22 0.64 9.16 -4.71
N GLN A 23 -0.64 9.54 -4.80
CA GLN A 23 -1.73 8.91 -4.07
C GLN A 23 -2.66 8.17 -5.03
N ALA A 24 -3.24 7.09 -4.54
CA ALA A 24 -4.25 6.33 -5.26
C ALA A 24 -5.47 6.10 -4.36
N PHE A 25 -6.65 6.11 -4.96
CA PHE A 25 -7.91 5.93 -4.27
C PHE A 25 -8.54 4.62 -4.71
N ILE A 26 -8.92 3.79 -3.73
CA ILE A 26 -9.64 2.54 -3.93
C ILE A 26 -10.91 2.61 -3.10
N SER A 27 -12.02 2.12 -3.65
CA SER A 27 -13.26 2.08 -2.89
C SER A 27 -13.18 1.03 -1.79
N ARG A 28 -13.81 1.30 -0.65
CA ARG A 28 -13.83 0.36 0.47
C ARG A 28 -14.47 -0.98 0.09
N ALA A 29 -15.44 -0.98 -0.80
CA ALA A 29 -16.07 -2.21 -1.31
C ALA A 29 -15.05 -3.09 -2.06
N GLU A 30 -14.27 -2.50 -2.98
CA GLU A 30 -13.22 -3.23 -3.70
C GLU A 30 -12.10 -3.73 -2.77
N PHE A 31 -11.83 -2.97 -1.69
CA PHE A 31 -10.86 -3.38 -0.69
C PHE A 31 -11.37 -4.55 0.17
N GLU A 32 -12.65 -4.53 0.56
CA GLU A 32 -13.29 -5.59 1.35
C GLU A 32 -13.49 -6.89 0.55
N GLU A 33 -13.59 -6.82 -0.78
CA GLU A 33 -13.57 -8.00 -1.66
C GLU A 33 -12.22 -8.76 -1.63
N GLY A 34 -11.17 -8.14 -1.06
CA GLY A 34 -9.81 -8.67 -1.01
C GLY A 34 -8.98 -8.13 -2.17
N LEU A 35 -7.94 -7.38 -1.83
CA LEU A 35 -7.07 -6.75 -2.82
C LEU A 35 -5.70 -7.44 -2.84
N ASP A 36 -5.40 -8.12 -3.94
CA ASP A 36 -4.10 -8.74 -4.16
C ASP A 36 -3.01 -7.68 -4.40
N MET A 37 -1.75 -8.02 -4.11
CA MET A 37 -0.65 -7.09 -4.32
C MET A 37 -0.49 -6.65 -5.77
N ILE A 38 -0.80 -7.52 -6.74
CA ILE A 38 -0.71 -7.16 -8.17
C ILE A 38 -1.78 -6.12 -8.53
N GLY A 39 -3.02 -6.32 -8.10
CA GLY A 39 -4.09 -5.35 -8.28
C GLY A 39 -3.81 -4.05 -7.54
N ALA A 40 -3.29 -4.14 -6.32
CA ALA A 40 -2.90 -3.00 -5.50
C ALA A 40 -1.75 -2.18 -6.09
N LEU A 41 -0.83 -2.79 -6.86
CA LEU A 41 0.31 -2.07 -7.43
C LEU A 41 0.08 -1.58 -8.85
N ALA A 42 -0.65 -2.34 -9.68
CA ALA A 42 -0.81 -2.01 -11.09
C ALA A 42 -2.28 -1.71 -11.44
N ALA A 43 -3.18 -2.65 -11.18
CA ALA A 43 -4.53 -2.57 -11.74
C ALA A 43 -5.41 -1.45 -11.14
N LYS A 44 -5.21 -1.11 -9.87
CA LYS A 44 -6.08 -0.16 -9.13
C LYS A 44 -5.39 1.15 -8.79
N THR A 45 -4.12 1.11 -8.43
CA THR A 45 -3.39 2.31 -7.99
C THR A 45 -2.50 2.91 -9.06
N ASN A 46 -2.23 2.17 -10.14
CA ASN A 46 -1.28 2.56 -11.18
C ASN A 46 0.11 2.95 -10.63
N PHE A 47 0.49 2.40 -9.46
CA PHE A 47 1.79 2.61 -8.83
C PHE A 47 2.93 2.01 -9.68
N LEU A 48 2.65 0.93 -10.40
CA LEU A 48 3.50 0.33 -11.43
C LEU A 48 2.77 0.28 -12.77
N SER A 49 3.55 0.30 -13.86
CA SER A 49 2.98 0.47 -15.21
C SER A 49 2.28 -0.79 -15.74
N SER A 50 2.54 -1.96 -15.14
CA SER A 50 1.89 -3.20 -15.54
C SER A 50 1.87 -4.27 -14.44
N ASN A 51 0.96 -5.24 -14.58
CA ASN A 51 0.90 -6.42 -13.72
C ASN A 51 2.20 -7.26 -13.77
N GLY A 52 2.89 -7.26 -14.91
CA GLY A 52 4.17 -7.95 -15.07
C GLY A 52 5.28 -7.30 -14.24
N GLU A 53 5.33 -5.96 -14.23
CA GLU A 53 6.25 -5.20 -13.37
C GLU A 53 5.94 -5.40 -11.89
N ALA A 54 4.66 -5.36 -11.51
CA ALA A 54 4.23 -5.62 -10.13
C ALA A 54 4.71 -6.97 -9.62
N ARG A 55 4.45 -8.04 -10.38
CA ARG A 55 4.94 -9.38 -10.03
C ARG A 55 6.46 -9.42 -9.90
N ARG A 56 7.17 -8.78 -10.82
CA ARG A 56 8.64 -8.78 -10.82
C ARG A 56 9.20 -8.03 -9.62
N ALA A 57 8.65 -6.87 -9.27
CA ALA A 57 9.06 -6.10 -8.10
C ALA A 57 8.80 -6.84 -6.78
N LEU A 58 7.67 -7.56 -6.68
CA LEU A 58 7.36 -8.42 -5.53
C LEU A 58 8.35 -9.59 -5.43
N LYS A 59 8.66 -10.24 -6.57
CA LYS A 59 9.62 -11.35 -6.62
C LYS A 59 11.06 -10.93 -6.32
N GLU A 60 11.43 -9.71 -6.69
CA GLU A 60 12.70 -9.06 -6.36
C GLU A 60 12.72 -8.52 -4.92
N ASN A 61 11.68 -8.79 -4.10
CA ASN A 61 11.54 -8.31 -2.72
C ASN A 61 11.74 -6.78 -2.60
N SER A 62 11.33 -6.06 -3.63
CA SER A 62 11.53 -4.61 -3.79
C SER A 62 10.29 -3.81 -3.40
N ILE A 63 9.22 -4.47 -2.97
CA ILE A 63 7.97 -3.83 -2.51
C ILE A 63 7.81 -4.04 -1.01
N SER A 64 7.35 -2.99 -0.33
CA SER A 64 6.92 -3.06 1.06
C SER A 64 5.57 -2.36 1.26
N VAL A 65 4.78 -2.92 2.16
CA VAL A 65 3.51 -2.39 2.65
C VAL A 65 3.75 -1.95 4.08
N ASN A 66 3.50 -0.68 4.41
CA ASN A 66 3.74 -0.14 5.75
C ASN A 66 5.15 -0.42 6.29
N LYS A 67 6.18 -0.33 5.42
CA LYS A 67 7.58 -0.71 5.66
C LYS A 67 7.85 -2.20 5.92
N GLU A 68 6.86 -3.07 5.77
CA GLU A 68 7.03 -4.52 5.88
C GLU A 68 7.10 -5.13 4.47
N LYS A 69 8.10 -5.99 4.24
CA LYS A 69 8.29 -6.65 2.95
C LYS A 69 7.19 -7.68 2.72
N VAL A 70 6.61 -7.68 1.53
CA VAL A 70 5.51 -8.57 1.15
C VAL A 70 5.82 -9.33 -0.12
N THR A 71 5.16 -10.47 -0.29
CA THR A 71 5.26 -11.32 -1.48
C THR A 71 4.02 -11.16 -2.37
N GLU A 72 4.02 -11.84 -3.53
CA GLU A 72 2.87 -11.83 -4.43
C GLU A 72 1.63 -12.53 -3.85
N ASP A 73 1.81 -13.45 -2.90
CA ASP A 73 0.72 -14.15 -2.22
C ASP A 73 0.05 -13.30 -1.13
N TYR A 74 0.59 -12.12 -0.84
CA TYR A 74 0.06 -11.24 0.17
C TYR A 74 -1.24 -10.59 -0.33
N THR A 75 -2.22 -10.51 0.56
CA THR A 75 -3.51 -9.85 0.30
C THR A 75 -3.66 -8.72 1.30
N LEU A 76 -3.91 -7.52 0.80
CA LEU A 76 -4.17 -6.37 1.65
C LEU A 76 -5.55 -6.52 2.30
N THR A 77 -5.59 -6.28 3.61
CA THR A 77 -6.83 -6.38 4.39
C THR A 77 -7.00 -5.18 5.30
N SER A 78 -8.16 -5.10 5.97
CA SER A 78 -8.42 -4.06 6.97
C SER A 78 -7.36 -4.01 8.08
N GLU A 79 -6.64 -5.11 8.31
CA GLU A 79 -5.54 -5.19 9.26
C GLU A 79 -4.29 -4.44 8.80
N ASP A 80 -4.22 -3.95 7.56
CA ASP A 80 -3.12 -3.16 7.01
C ASP A 80 -3.40 -1.66 7.03
N LEU A 81 -4.66 -1.28 7.22
CA LEU A 81 -5.05 0.12 7.25
C LEU A 81 -4.41 0.86 8.44
N ILE A 82 -3.71 1.93 8.14
CA ILE A 82 -3.27 2.98 9.07
C ILE A 82 -4.45 3.92 9.28
N ASN A 83 -4.80 4.18 10.53
CA ASN A 83 -5.94 5.03 10.91
C ASN A 83 -7.25 4.63 10.22
N ASN A 84 -7.42 3.34 9.89
CA ASN A 84 -8.57 2.80 9.14
C ASN A 84 -8.80 3.42 7.74
N THR A 85 -7.80 4.12 7.18
CA THR A 85 -7.97 4.90 5.94
C THR A 85 -6.80 4.75 4.97
N TYR A 86 -5.55 4.63 5.45
CA TYR A 86 -4.36 4.76 4.61
C TYR A 86 -3.54 3.48 4.55
N ILE A 87 -2.87 3.24 3.41
CA ILE A 87 -1.87 2.17 3.24
C ILE A 87 -0.67 2.78 2.54
N ILE A 88 0.53 2.49 3.04
CA ILE A 88 1.77 2.99 2.46
C ILE A 88 2.41 1.89 1.62
N LEU A 89 2.53 2.14 0.33
CA LEU A 89 3.28 1.31 -0.61
C LEU A 89 4.63 1.95 -0.88
N ASN A 90 5.70 1.18 -0.79
CA ASN A 90 7.04 1.67 -1.04
C ASN A 90 7.83 0.70 -1.92
N ARG A 91 8.57 1.25 -2.89
CA ARG A 91 9.41 0.50 -3.83
C ARG A 91 10.87 0.83 -3.57
N GLY A 92 11.62 -0.12 -3.01
CA GLY A 92 13.01 0.00 -2.57
C GLY A 92 13.38 -1.07 -1.56
#